data_AF-X1TLY0-F1
#
_entry.id   AF-X1TLY0-F1
#
_cell.length_a   1.000
_cell.length_b   1.000
_cell.length_c   1.000
_cell.angle_alpha   90.00
_cell.angle_beta   90.00
_cell.angle_gamma   90.00
#
_symmetry.space_group_name_H-M   'P 1'
#
loop_
_entity.id
_entity.type
_entity.pdbx_description
1 polymer ?
#
loop_
_entity_poly.entity_id
_entity_poly.type
_entity_poly.pdbx_seq_one_letter_code
_entity_poly.pdbx_strand_id
1 'polypeptide(L)'
;FAIHIKINSDDFIEGGFTQSEMVQVSAMLESTGIDAIELSGGTSLKISNYSSSRVGEIDSKEEEVYYRDAAKLYKEKIAVPLILVGGIRSYRVAKELIEKDLVDYISLCRPLIREPDLIKCWQEGDIKRAACISCNRCFEPTRAGEGIYCVVEKK
;
A
#
# COMPACT_ATOMS: atom_id res chain seq x y z
N PHE A 1 -12.84 -20.80 2.38
CA PHE A 1 -12.71 -19.59 3.21
C PHE A 1 -11.34 -19.02 2.88
N ALA A 2 -11.25 -17.72 2.55
CA ALA A 2 -9.99 -17.12 2.12
C ALA A 2 -9.18 -16.58 3.31
N ILE A 3 -7.89 -16.88 3.37
CA ILE A 3 -6.94 -16.44 4.37
C ILE A 3 -5.83 -15.65 3.66
N HIS A 4 -5.64 -14.40 4.05
CA HIS A 4 -4.51 -13.60 3.62
C HIS A 4 -3.79 -13.00 4.83
N ILE A 5 -2.55 -12.56 4.61
CA ILE A 5 -1.74 -11.88 5.63
C ILE A 5 -1.10 -10.64 5.04
N LYS A 6 -0.91 -9.63 5.89
CA LYS A 6 -0.16 -8.42 5.53
C LYS A 6 1.19 -8.42 6.23
N ILE A 7 2.26 -8.30 5.44
CA ILE A 7 3.64 -8.25 5.93
C ILE A 7 4.38 -7.04 5.38
N ASN A 8 5.47 -6.66 6.03
CA ASN A 8 6.37 -5.64 5.48
C ASN A 8 7.26 -6.24 4.39
N SER A 9 7.61 -5.45 3.38
CA SER A 9 8.66 -5.76 2.42
C SER A 9 10.04 -5.46 2.98
N ASP A 10 10.13 -4.43 3.82
CA ASP A 10 11.33 -3.96 4.48
C ASP A 10 10.92 -3.05 5.63
N ASP A 11 11.59 -3.12 6.78
CA ASP A 11 11.35 -2.23 7.91
C ASP A 11 12.08 -0.89 7.79
N PHE A 12 13.05 -0.82 6.89
CA PHE A 12 13.95 0.31 6.65
C PHE A 12 14.71 0.76 7.90
N ILE A 13 15.09 -0.20 8.74
CA ILE A 13 15.94 -0.03 9.92
C ILE A 13 17.12 -1.01 9.81
N GLU A 14 18.30 -0.59 10.29
CA GLU A 14 19.45 -1.48 10.45
C GLU A 14 19.12 -2.68 11.35
N GLY A 15 19.35 -3.90 10.84
CA GLY A 15 19.01 -5.14 11.53
C GLY A 15 17.51 -5.44 11.62
N GLY A 16 16.66 -4.69 10.92
CA GLY A 16 15.22 -4.95 10.79
C GLY A 16 14.89 -5.98 9.70
N PHE A 17 13.59 -6.22 9.48
CA PHE A 17 13.11 -7.12 8.44
C PHE A 17 13.49 -6.61 7.04
N THR A 18 14.01 -7.49 6.20
CA THR A 18 14.55 -7.16 4.88
C THR A 18 13.72 -7.78 3.74
N GLN A 19 13.94 -7.32 2.51
CA GLN A 19 13.32 -7.93 1.32
C GLN A 19 13.70 -9.41 1.12
N SER A 20 14.92 -9.81 1.51
CA SER A 20 15.33 -11.22 1.47
C SER A 20 14.48 -12.06 2.41
N GLU A 21 14.25 -11.58 3.63
CA GLU A 21 13.41 -12.26 4.60
C GLU A 21 11.93 -12.20 4.21
N MET A 22 11.47 -11.12 3.57
CA MET A 22 10.14 -11.06 2.96
C MET A 22 9.93 -12.23 1.99
N VAL A 23 10.89 -12.50 1.10
CA VAL A 23 10.80 -13.65 0.16
C VAL A 23 10.79 -14.97 0.93
N GLN A 24 11.65 -15.14 1.93
CA GLN A 24 11.70 -16.37 2.73
C GLN A 24 10.39 -16.63 3.48
N VAL A 25 9.85 -15.63 4.17
CA VAL A 25 8.58 -15.72 4.89
C VAL A 25 7.42 -15.95 3.92
N SER A 26 7.43 -15.28 2.76
CA SER A 26 6.41 -15.49 1.73
C SER A 26 6.42 -16.92 1.18
N ALA A 27 7.61 -17.51 0.96
CA ALA A 27 7.75 -18.90 0.54
C ALA A 27 7.29 -19.89 1.62
N MET A 28 7.56 -19.58 2.90
CA MET A 28 7.02 -20.37 4.02
C MET A 28 5.48 -20.33 4.02
N LEU A 29 4.88 -19.15 3.87
CA LEU A 29 3.42 -18.97 3.82
C LEU A 29 2.80 -19.65 2.59
N GLU A 30 3.44 -19.55 1.43
CA GLU A 30 3.05 -20.27 0.21
C GLU A 30 3.00 -21.79 0.46
N SER A 31 3.99 -22.35 1.14
CA SER A 31 4.01 -23.78 1.48
C SER A 31 2.87 -24.23 2.39
N THR A 32 2.24 -23.28 3.11
CA THR A 32 1.04 -23.56 3.93
C THR A 32 -0.27 -23.45 3.15
N GLY A 33 -0.24 -22.97 1.91
CA GLY A 33 -1.42 -22.78 1.07
C GLY A 33 -2.21 -21.49 1.36
N ILE A 34 -1.53 -20.40 1.77
CA ILE A 34 -2.18 -19.10 1.95
C ILE A 34 -2.79 -18.59 0.64
N ASP A 35 -3.94 -17.90 0.70
CA ASP A 35 -4.65 -17.46 -0.51
C ASP A 35 -4.10 -16.15 -1.11
N ALA A 36 -3.51 -15.26 -0.29
CA ALA A 36 -2.87 -14.02 -0.76
C ALA A 36 -1.93 -13.41 0.30
N ILE A 37 -0.99 -12.57 -0.14
CA ILE A 37 -0.14 -11.75 0.73
C ILE A 37 -0.28 -10.27 0.34
N GLU A 38 -0.51 -9.40 1.33
CA GLU A 38 -0.43 -7.95 1.16
C GLU A 38 0.94 -7.41 1.60
N LEU A 39 1.63 -6.71 0.70
CA LEU A 39 2.91 -6.07 1.02
C LEU A 39 2.75 -4.59 1.39
N SER A 40 3.36 -4.21 2.51
CA SER A 40 3.64 -2.83 2.91
C SER A 40 5.13 -2.64 3.22
N GLY A 41 5.50 -1.63 4.01
CA GLY A 41 6.88 -1.49 4.49
C GLY A 41 7.06 -0.27 5.38
N GLY A 42 8.12 -0.27 6.17
CA GLY A 42 8.43 0.77 7.14
C GLY A 42 7.70 0.58 8.47
N THR A 43 8.01 1.49 9.39
CA THR A 43 7.57 1.41 10.79
C THR A 43 7.38 2.80 11.37
N SER A 44 6.69 2.90 12.50
CA SER A 44 6.50 4.17 13.21
C SER A 44 7.69 4.58 14.09
N LEU A 45 8.77 3.80 14.08
CA LEU A 45 9.99 4.10 14.83
C LEU A 45 10.80 5.22 14.16
N LYS A 46 11.28 6.18 14.94
CA LYS A 46 12.06 7.33 14.46
C LYS A 46 13.40 6.95 13.82
N ILE A 47 13.93 5.77 14.13
CA ILE A 47 15.19 5.27 13.57
C ILE A 47 15.01 4.72 12.15
N SER A 48 13.77 4.50 11.69
CA SER A 48 13.52 4.04 10.33
C SER A 48 13.68 5.16 9.32
N ASN A 49 14.29 4.83 8.18
CA ASN A 49 14.40 5.74 7.06
C ASN A 49 13.03 6.05 6.44
N TYR A 50 12.03 5.17 6.62
CA TYR A 50 10.70 5.36 6.06
C TYR A 50 9.60 4.92 7.02
N SER A 51 8.63 5.82 7.22
CA SER A 51 7.40 5.48 7.94
C SER A 51 6.48 4.59 7.11
N SER A 52 5.74 3.70 7.77
CA SER A 52 4.60 2.96 7.18
C SER A 52 3.49 3.89 6.68
N SER A 53 3.41 5.11 7.20
CA SER A 53 2.57 6.20 6.71
C SER A 53 3.42 7.38 6.25
N ARG A 54 3.98 7.29 5.04
CA ARG A 54 4.83 8.36 4.48
C ARG A 54 4.04 9.67 4.29
N VAL A 55 4.61 10.76 4.79
CA VAL A 55 4.14 12.15 4.59
C VAL A 55 4.92 12.75 3.43
N GLY A 56 4.28 13.62 2.66
CA GLY A 56 4.86 14.27 1.48
C GLY A 56 3.89 14.23 0.32
N GLU A 57 3.96 15.25 -0.52
CA GLU A 57 3.22 15.26 -1.76
C GLU A 57 3.75 14.15 -2.68
N ILE A 58 2.84 13.54 -3.43
CA ILE A 58 3.19 12.59 -4.48
C ILE A 58 2.74 13.31 -5.73
N ASP A 59 3.66 13.96 -6.42
CA ASP A 59 3.32 14.91 -7.50
C ASP A 59 3.53 14.32 -8.88
N SER A 60 4.25 13.20 -8.94
CA SER A 60 4.55 12.48 -10.15
C SER A 60 4.09 11.02 -10.08
N LYS A 61 4.09 10.33 -11.23
CA LYS A 61 3.79 8.88 -11.28
C LYS A 61 4.96 8.06 -10.74
N GLU A 62 6.15 8.60 -10.85
CA GLU A 62 7.42 8.01 -10.46
C GLU A 62 7.54 7.92 -8.93
N GLU A 63 6.89 8.82 -8.21
CA GLU A 63 6.79 8.81 -6.75
C GLU A 63 5.66 7.93 -6.21
N GLU A 64 4.75 7.47 -7.07
CA GLU A 64 3.77 6.45 -6.70
C GLU A 64 4.42 5.06 -6.63
N VAL A 65 3.78 4.14 -5.88
CA VAL A 65 4.19 2.75 -5.75
C VAL A 65 5.50 2.60 -4.95
N TYR A 66 5.43 2.89 -3.65
CA TYR A 66 6.61 2.92 -2.77
C TYR A 66 7.43 1.62 -2.74
N TYR A 67 6.79 0.48 -3.01
CA TYR A 67 7.39 -0.84 -2.91
C TYR A 67 7.46 -1.55 -4.26
N ARG A 68 7.60 -0.80 -5.36
CA ARG A 68 7.64 -1.34 -6.73
C ARG A 68 8.70 -2.43 -6.90
N ASP A 69 9.90 -2.23 -6.37
CA ASP A 69 10.98 -3.21 -6.54
C ASP A 69 10.78 -4.44 -5.66
N ALA A 70 10.20 -4.28 -4.47
CA ALA A 70 9.78 -5.41 -3.65
C ALA A 70 8.67 -6.23 -4.31
N ALA A 71 7.71 -5.59 -4.98
CA ALA A 71 6.65 -6.27 -5.73
C ALA A 71 7.22 -7.08 -6.91
N LYS A 72 8.18 -6.50 -7.66
CA LYS A 72 8.90 -7.24 -8.72
C LYS A 72 9.62 -8.48 -8.16
N LEU A 73 10.38 -8.29 -7.09
CA LEU A 73 11.12 -9.38 -6.45
C LEU A 73 10.17 -10.47 -5.94
N TYR A 74 9.04 -10.09 -5.36
CA TYR A 74 8.00 -11.01 -4.91
C TYR A 74 7.46 -11.82 -6.10
N LYS A 75 7.00 -11.17 -7.17
CA LYS A 75 6.43 -11.86 -8.36
C LYS A 75 7.46 -12.72 -9.11
N GLU A 76 8.75 -12.47 -8.96
CA GLU A 76 9.81 -13.34 -9.50
C GLU A 76 9.93 -14.66 -8.72
N LYS A 77 9.66 -14.65 -7.41
CA LYS A 77 9.99 -15.77 -6.51
C LYS A 77 8.79 -16.50 -5.93
N ILE A 78 7.63 -15.86 -5.84
CA ILE A 78 6.45 -16.32 -5.13
C ILE A 78 5.25 -16.32 -6.08
N ALA A 79 4.48 -17.41 -6.09
CA ALA A 79 3.31 -17.58 -6.95
C ALA A 79 1.99 -17.18 -6.27
N VAL A 80 1.97 -17.07 -4.94
CA VAL A 80 0.81 -16.57 -4.19
C VAL A 80 0.38 -15.19 -4.69
N PRO A 81 -0.93 -14.91 -4.85
CA PRO A 81 -1.43 -13.60 -5.27
C PRO A 81 -0.93 -12.45 -4.38
N LEU A 82 -0.40 -11.41 -5.03
CA LEU A 82 0.12 -10.21 -4.39
C LEU A 82 -0.91 -9.08 -4.35
N ILE A 83 -1.19 -8.58 -3.15
CA ILE A 83 -1.91 -7.33 -2.91
C ILE A 83 -0.88 -6.24 -2.56
N LEU A 84 -0.88 -5.10 -3.26
CA LEU A 84 0.09 -4.04 -3.00
C LEU A 84 -0.57 -2.76 -2.50
N VAL A 85 -0.15 -2.30 -1.31
CA VAL A 85 -0.42 -0.95 -0.81
C VAL A 85 0.83 -0.07 -0.99
N GLY A 86 0.68 1.26 -0.86
CA GLY A 86 1.81 2.17 -0.71
C GLY A 86 1.92 3.17 -1.85
N GLY A 87 1.53 4.42 -1.58
CA GLY A 87 1.74 5.54 -2.50
C GLY A 87 0.84 5.58 -3.74
N ILE A 88 0.08 4.53 -4.03
CA ILE A 88 -0.81 4.49 -5.21
C ILE A 88 -1.95 5.51 -5.05
N ARG A 89 -2.14 6.36 -6.06
CA ARG A 89 -3.11 7.46 -6.11
C ARG A 89 -3.85 7.53 -7.44
N SER A 90 -3.25 7.07 -8.53
CA SER A 90 -3.80 7.23 -9.86
C SER A 90 -4.40 5.93 -10.39
N TYR A 91 -5.60 5.99 -10.96
CA TYR A 91 -6.20 4.87 -11.69
C TYR A 91 -5.25 4.31 -12.76
N ARG A 92 -4.60 5.20 -13.52
CA ARG A 92 -3.67 4.79 -14.59
C ARG A 92 -2.47 4.01 -14.06
N VAL A 93 -1.93 4.41 -12.91
CA VAL A 93 -0.80 3.70 -12.27
C VAL A 93 -1.27 2.35 -11.73
N ALA A 94 -2.41 2.32 -11.03
CA ALA A 94 -3.01 1.08 -10.54
C ALA A 94 -3.26 0.07 -11.69
N LYS A 95 -3.87 0.54 -12.78
CA LYS A 95 -4.15 -0.25 -13.98
C LYS A 95 -2.85 -0.78 -14.62
N GLU A 96 -1.84 0.07 -14.77
CA GLU A 96 -0.54 -0.33 -15.33
C GLU A 96 0.14 -1.43 -14.51
N LEU A 97 0.05 -1.39 -13.17
CA LEU A 97 0.62 -2.44 -12.32
C LEU A 97 -0.02 -3.81 -12.57
N ILE A 98 -1.35 -3.84 -12.73
CA ILE A 98 -2.11 -5.06 -13.01
C ILE A 98 -1.82 -5.56 -14.43
N GLU A 99 -1.86 -4.68 -15.44
CA GLU A 99 -1.61 -5.05 -16.84
C GLU A 99 -0.19 -5.58 -17.08
N LYS A 100 0.77 -5.16 -16.25
CA LYS A 100 2.16 -5.62 -16.29
C LYS A 100 2.44 -6.83 -15.39
N ASP A 101 1.41 -7.42 -14.77
CA ASP A 101 1.52 -8.54 -13.82
C ASP A 101 2.53 -8.26 -12.68
N LEU A 102 2.62 -7.00 -12.26
CA LEU A 102 3.46 -6.61 -11.11
C LEU A 102 2.75 -6.84 -9.77
N VAL A 103 1.42 -6.91 -9.79
CA VAL A 103 0.54 -7.15 -8.65
C VAL A 103 -0.74 -7.80 -9.15
N ASP A 104 -1.44 -8.52 -8.27
CA ASP A 104 -2.73 -9.14 -8.57
C ASP A 104 -3.89 -8.25 -8.08
N TYR A 105 -3.66 -7.49 -7.00
CA TYR A 105 -4.63 -6.56 -6.44
C TYR A 105 -3.96 -5.27 -5.94
N ILE A 106 -4.75 -4.19 -5.93
CA ILE A 106 -4.35 -2.88 -5.43
C ILE A 106 -5.05 -2.62 -4.10
N SER A 107 -4.27 -2.31 -3.07
CA SER A 107 -4.78 -1.89 -1.76
C SER A 107 -4.70 -0.37 -1.62
N LEU A 108 -5.80 0.25 -1.20
CA LEU A 108 -5.92 1.68 -0.95
C LEU A 108 -6.41 1.91 0.48
N CYS A 109 -5.79 2.86 1.19
CA CYS A 109 -6.18 3.25 2.54
C CYS A 109 -6.58 4.73 2.59
N ARG A 110 -5.61 5.63 2.75
CA ARG A 110 -5.85 7.09 2.84
C ARG A 110 -6.64 7.70 1.67
N PRO A 111 -6.51 7.23 0.41
CA PRO A 111 -7.42 7.62 -0.67
C PRO A 111 -8.90 7.41 -0.33
N LEU A 112 -9.27 6.22 0.17
CA LEU A 112 -10.66 5.86 0.49
C LEU A 112 -11.18 6.53 1.77
N ILE A 113 -10.29 6.97 2.67
CA ILE A 113 -10.67 7.81 3.81
C ILE A 113 -11.14 9.20 3.33
N ARG A 114 -10.51 9.75 2.29
CA ARG A 114 -10.89 11.06 1.74
C ARG A 114 -12.04 10.94 0.74
N GLU A 115 -12.00 9.96 -0.15
CA GLU A 115 -12.98 9.75 -1.22
C GLU A 115 -13.50 8.30 -1.15
N PRO A 116 -14.52 8.00 -0.32
CA PRO A 116 -15.07 6.66 -0.18
C PRO A 116 -15.67 6.09 -1.47
N ASP A 117 -16.08 6.97 -2.40
CA ASP A 117 -16.64 6.66 -3.71
C ASP A 117 -15.58 6.61 -4.83
N LEU A 118 -14.29 6.79 -4.52
CA LEU A 118 -13.21 6.85 -5.51
C LEU A 118 -13.22 5.69 -6.51
N ILE A 119 -13.42 4.46 -6.03
CA ILE A 119 -13.46 3.27 -6.90
C ILE A 119 -14.64 3.32 -7.87
N LYS A 120 -15.80 3.78 -7.40
CA LYS A 120 -16.99 3.95 -8.22
C LYS A 120 -16.74 5.02 -9.28
N CYS A 121 -16.17 6.17 -8.92
CA CYS A 121 -15.78 7.22 -9.87
C CYS A 121 -14.85 6.67 -10.97
N TRP A 122 -13.83 5.91 -10.58
CA TRP A 122 -12.91 5.26 -11.54
C TRP A 122 -13.63 4.29 -12.48
N GLN A 123 -14.59 3.51 -11.97
CA GLN A 123 -15.40 2.59 -12.78
C GLN A 123 -16.33 3.33 -13.76
N GLU A 124 -16.84 4.49 -13.38
CA GLU A 124 -17.71 5.34 -14.20
C GLU A 124 -16.94 6.19 -15.23
N GLY A 125 -15.61 6.09 -15.23
CA GLY A 125 -14.72 6.76 -16.20
C GLY A 125 -14.13 8.09 -15.70
N ASP A 126 -14.50 8.55 -14.50
CA ASP A 126 -13.81 9.66 -13.83
C ASP A 126 -12.49 9.16 -13.24
N ILE A 127 -11.46 9.10 -14.09
CA ILE A 127 -10.12 8.59 -13.74
C ILE A 127 -9.23 9.63 -13.05
N LYS A 128 -9.81 10.60 -12.34
CA LYS A 128 -9.05 11.59 -11.57
C LYS A 128 -8.14 10.91 -10.54
N ARG A 129 -7.01 11.59 -10.25
CA ARG A 129 -6.10 11.20 -9.17
C ARG A 129 -6.85 11.32 -7.83
N ALA A 130 -6.62 10.37 -6.93
CA ALA A 130 -7.14 10.47 -5.57
C ALA A 130 -6.66 11.77 -4.90
N ALA A 131 -7.57 12.49 -4.27
CA ALA A 131 -7.33 13.78 -3.68
C ALA A 131 -6.47 13.72 -2.40
N CYS A 132 -6.23 12.54 -1.82
CA CYS A 132 -5.46 12.43 -0.58
C CYS A 132 -4.02 12.94 -0.73
N ILE A 133 -3.70 14.02 0.01
CA ILE A 133 -2.39 14.71 0.01
C ILE A 133 -1.37 14.13 1.00
N SER A 134 -1.60 12.92 1.53
CA SER A 134 -0.67 12.23 2.43
C SER A 134 -0.26 13.00 3.70
N CYS A 135 -1.04 13.98 4.16
CA CYS A 135 -0.70 14.81 5.33
C CYS A 135 -0.76 14.08 6.69
N ASN A 136 -1.27 12.83 6.72
CA ASN A 136 -1.50 12.03 7.93
C ASN A 136 -2.43 12.64 8.98
N ARG A 137 -3.08 13.77 8.68
CA ARG A 137 -4.01 14.43 9.60
C ARG A 137 -5.31 13.65 9.82
N CYS A 138 -5.57 12.60 9.04
CA CYS A 138 -6.62 11.62 9.34
C CYS A 138 -6.41 10.88 10.68
N PHE A 139 -5.19 10.87 11.21
CA PHE A 139 -4.92 10.35 12.56
C PHE A 139 -5.30 11.32 13.69
N GLU A 140 -5.52 12.61 13.41
CA GLU A 140 -5.96 13.60 14.42
C GLU A 140 -7.27 13.15 15.11
N PRO A 141 -8.38 12.89 14.38
CA PRO A 141 -9.62 12.44 15.01
C PRO A 141 -9.49 11.04 15.62
N THR A 142 -8.66 10.16 15.04
CA THR A 142 -8.43 8.81 15.61
C THR A 142 -7.81 8.91 17.00
N ARG A 143 -6.85 9.82 17.19
CA ARG A 143 -6.21 10.07 18.49
C ARG A 143 -7.13 10.78 19.47
N ALA A 144 -8.09 11.57 18.97
CA ALA A 144 -9.13 12.20 19.80
C ALA A 144 -10.25 11.23 20.20
N GLY A 145 -10.29 10.01 19.65
CA GLY A 145 -11.35 9.03 19.91
C GLY A 145 -12.62 9.26 19.10
N GLU A 146 -12.57 10.08 18.04
CA GLU A 146 -13.71 10.47 17.21
C GLU A 146 -13.89 9.55 15.98
N GLY A 147 -13.06 8.52 15.85
CA GLY A 147 -12.99 7.65 14.67
C GLY A 147 -11.99 8.16 13.63
N ILE A 148 -12.06 7.62 12.41
CA ILE A 148 -11.14 7.98 11.32
C ILE A 148 -11.89 8.69 10.20
N TYR A 149 -11.46 9.91 9.87
CA TYR A 149 -11.95 10.67 8.72
C TYR A 149 -10.90 11.66 8.21
N CYS A 150 -11.06 12.14 6.98
CA CYS A 150 -10.16 13.15 6.43
C CYS A 150 -10.54 14.54 6.95
N VAL A 151 -9.57 15.30 7.49
CA VAL A 151 -9.80 16.66 8.03
C VAL A 151 -9.58 17.79 7.03
N VAL A 152 -9.06 17.47 5.83
CA VAL A 152 -8.74 18.48 4.79
C VAL A 152 -10.00 18.94 4.06
N GLU A 153 -11.04 18.11 4.02
CA GLU A 153 -12.39 18.50 3.64
C GLU A 153 -13.29 18.31 4.86
N LYS A 154 -13.82 19.42 5.41
CA LYS A 154 -14.99 19.33 6.28
C LYS A 154 -16.18 18.97 5.39
N LYS A 155 -16.84 17.84 5.68
CA LYS A 155 -18.23 17.65 5.28
C LYS A 155 -19.12 18.69 5.97
#